data_AF-A0AAE0I6X5-F1
#
_entry.id   AF-A0AAE0I6X5-F1
#
_cell.length_a   1.000
_cell.length_b   1.000
_cell.length_c   1.000
_cell.angle_alpha   90.00
_cell.angle_beta   90.00
_cell.angle_gamma   90.00
#
_symmetry.space_group_name_H-M   'P 1'
#
loop_
_entity.id
_entity.type
_entity.pdbx_description
1 polymer ?
#
loop_
_entity_poly.entity_id
_entity_poly.type
_entity_poly.pdbx_seq_one_letter_code
_entity_poly.pdbx_strand_id
1 'polypeptide(L)'
;MGDQITSTPGDHPAPTAPATTPRFPGDGAVPPIPDTGTIDADAATIYNYHRMRMPLFPPSSSQHCATAIFCLCSLDIRVAHRAAELYLTGHGAYLIFSGNVGALTAGRFTAPEAEVFAAVARDVYEIPAHAILVEPAATNTGENVRFTRALLASRGIFIKRFTLVQKPYMERRTFATFVKQWPSSSDSSDEVDFCVTSPQLEWDEYPDAENPKELVTSIMVGDLVRIRDYPAKGFQIPQEIPEEVWQAAERLIAAGYTAHLPN
;
A
#
# COMPACT_ATOMS: atom_id res chain seq x y z
N MET A 1 -40.41 -32.57 60.08
CA MET A 1 -39.42 -33.66 60.09
C MET A 1 -38.97 -33.78 58.64
N GLY A 2 -37.84 -33.21 58.23
CA GLY A 2 -36.52 -33.38 58.81
C GLY A 2 -35.74 -34.29 57.87
N ASP A 3 -34.51 -33.87 57.53
CA ASP A 3 -33.44 -34.60 56.80
C ASP A 3 -33.28 -34.20 55.31
N GLN A 4 -32.38 -33.26 54.98
CA GLN A 4 -30.90 -33.35 54.84
C GLN A 4 -30.48 -34.24 53.65
N ILE A 5 -30.27 -33.67 52.45
CA ILE A 5 -28.98 -33.22 51.86
C ILE A 5 -27.87 -34.28 51.89
N THR A 6 -27.58 -34.87 50.73
CA THR A 6 -26.20 -35.11 50.24
C THR A 6 -26.17 -35.03 48.72
N SER A 7 -25.87 -33.85 48.16
CA SER A 7 -25.48 -33.68 46.76
C SER A 7 -24.00 -33.31 46.71
N THR A 8 -23.23 -34.15 46.04
CA THR A 8 -21.81 -34.00 45.72
C THR A 8 -21.51 -32.68 45.02
N PRO A 9 -20.39 -31.97 45.34
CA PRO A 9 -19.96 -30.82 44.56
C PRO A 9 -19.35 -31.31 43.23
N GLY A 10 -19.86 -30.78 42.12
CA GLY A 10 -19.23 -30.93 40.81
C GLY A 10 -17.97 -30.07 40.72
N ASP A 11 -16.94 -30.62 40.07
CA ASP A 11 -15.74 -29.91 39.64
C ASP A 11 -16.11 -28.70 38.76
N HIS A 12 -15.87 -27.50 39.27
CA HIS A 12 -15.77 -26.30 38.45
C HIS A 12 -14.31 -26.16 37.99
N PRO A 13 -14.02 -26.11 36.67
CA PRO A 13 -12.68 -25.79 36.21
C PRO A 13 -12.33 -24.35 36.64
N ALA A 14 -11.14 -24.21 37.22
CA ALA A 14 -10.59 -22.92 37.65
C ALA A 14 -10.56 -21.90 36.48
N PRO A 15 -10.75 -20.60 36.74
CA PRO A 15 -10.65 -19.58 35.71
C PRO A 15 -9.24 -19.57 35.11
N THR A 16 -9.17 -19.76 33.80
CA THR A 16 -7.96 -19.58 32.99
C THR A 16 -7.36 -18.22 33.25
N ALA A 17 -6.07 -18.20 33.58
CA ALA A 17 -5.28 -16.99 33.79
C ALA A 17 -5.42 -16.01 32.61
N PRO A 18 -5.46 -14.69 32.84
CA PRO A 18 -5.50 -13.72 31.76
C PRO A 18 -4.25 -13.89 30.88
N ALA A 19 -4.46 -13.89 29.56
CA ALA A 19 -3.41 -13.94 28.57
C ALA A 19 -2.37 -12.85 28.88
N THR A 20 -1.12 -13.26 29.07
CA THR A 20 0.01 -12.37 29.27
C THR A 20 0.15 -11.44 28.08
N THR A 21 -0.17 -10.16 28.28
CA THR A 21 0.30 -9.06 27.43
C THR A 21 1.82 -9.18 27.26
N PRO A 22 2.35 -8.99 26.04
CA PRO A 22 3.80 -8.99 25.85
C PRO A 22 4.41 -7.87 26.70
N ARG A 23 5.25 -8.25 27.66
CA ARG A 23 6.07 -7.30 28.44
C ARG A 23 7.21 -6.86 27.54
N PHE A 24 7.22 -5.57 27.18
CA PHE A 24 8.44 -4.92 26.73
C PHE A 24 9.47 -4.94 27.87
N PRO A 25 10.77 -5.20 27.61
CA PRO A 25 11.78 -5.17 28.65
C PRO A 25 11.83 -3.80 29.30
N GLY A 26 11.82 -3.78 30.64
CA GLY A 26 11.76 -2.57 31.45
C GLY A 26 13.05 -1.75 31.48
N ASP A 27 12.90 -0.48 31.89
CA ASP A 27 13.91 0.43 32.44
C ASP A 27 15.30 0.44 31.78
N GLY A 28 15.34 0.31 30.46
CA GLY A 28 16.43 0.86 29.66
C GLY A 28 16.21 2.37 29.52
N ALA A 29 17.25 3.17 29.77
CA ALA A 29 17.22 4.60 29.51
C ALA A 29 16.53 4.88 28.16
N VAL A 30 15.57 5.81 28.14
CA VAL A 30 14.99 6.28 26.87
C VAL A 30 16.18 6.63 25.98
N PRO A 31 16.39 5.93 24.84
CA PRO A 31 17.52 6.21 23.99
C PRO A 31 17.47 7.71 23.64
N PRO A 32 18.63 8.40 23.64
CA PRO A 32 18.65 9.82 23.32
C PRO A 32 17.88 10.02 22.02
N ILE A 33 17.02 11.04 21.99
CA ILE A 33 16.29 11.42 20.78
C ILE A 33 17.35 11.54 19.68
N PRO A 34 17.27 10.72 18.61
CA PRO A 34 18.25 10.78 17.55
C PRO A 34 18.30 12.21 17.02
N ASP A 35 19.49 12.71 16.70
CA ASP A 35 19.56 14.03 16.09
C ASP A 35 18.80 14.02 14.75
N THR A 36 18.45 15.21 14.26
CA THR A 36 17.66 15.35 13.03
C THR A 36 18.35 14.73 11.81
N GLY A 37 19.69 14.63 11.81
CA GLY A 37 20.45 13.98 10.72
C GLY A 37 20.31 12.46 10.73
N THR A 38 20.20 11.86 11.91
CA THR A 38 20.01 10.42 12.09
C THR A 38 18.60 9.99 11.69
N ILE A 39 17.58 10.77 12.07
CA ILE A 39 16.18 10.54 11.65
C ILE A 39 16.06 10.56 10.12
N ASP A 40 16.75 11.51 9.48
CA ASP A 40 16.67 11.66 8.04
C ASP A 40 17.32 10.49 7.29
N ALA A 41 18.49 10.05 7.76
CA ALA A 41 19.18 8.89 7.21
C ALA A 41 18.35 7.60 7.37
N ASP A 42 17.69 7.41 8.52
CA ASP A 42 16.80 6.27 8.76
C ASP A 42 15.58 6.30 7.83
N ALA A 43 14.97 7.48 7.65
CA ALA A 43 13.85 7.64 6.73
C ALA A 43 14.25 7.39 5.27
N ALA A 44 15.41 7.89 4.83
CA ALA A 44 15.97 7.63 3.51
C ALA A 44 16.25 6.13 3.28
N THR A 45 16.72 5.43 4.33
CA THR A 45 16.99 3.99 4.28
C THR A 45 15.71 3.20 4.01
N ILE A 46 14.63 3.50 4.74
CA ILE A 46 13.32 2.86 4.55
C ILE A 46 12.70 3.24 3.20
N TYR A 47 12.79 4.53 2.80
CA TYR A 47 12.28 4.99 1.51
C TYR A 47 12.93 4.25 0.34
N ASN A 48 14.26 4.11 0.37
CA ASN A 48 15.02 3.40 -0.65
C ASN A 48 14.72 1.89 -0.65
N TYR A 49 14.51 1.30 0.52
CA TYR A 49 14.06 -0.08 0.61
C TYR A 49 12.70 -0.28 -0.06
N HIS A 50 11.73 0.62 0.13
CA HIS A 50 10.39 0.46 -0.46
C HIS A 50 10.38 0.57 -1.98
N ARG A 51 11.33 1.30 -2.58
CA ARG A 51 11.45 1.43 -4.03
C ARG A 51 11.97 0.13 -4.65
N MET A 52 11.20 -0.41 -5.59
CA MET A 52 11.49 -1.65 -6.27
C MET A 52 12.40 -1.45 -7.48
N ARG A 53 12.40 -0.25 -8.08
CA ARG A 53 13.18 0.10 -9.28
C ARG A 53 13.02 -0.92 -10.42
N MET A 54 11.79 -1.44 -10.60
CA MET A 54 11.51 -2.41 -11.65
C MET A 54 11.62 -1.73 -13.02
N PRO A 55 12.20 -2.40 -14.03
CA PRO A 55 12.21 -1.88 -15.39
C PRO A 55 10.78 -1.80 -15.93
N LEU A 56 10.47 -0.70 -16.60
CA LEU A 56 9.19 -0.54 -17.29
C LEU A 56 9.17 -1.42 -18.54
N PHE A 57 7.96 -1.86 -18.92
CA PHE A 57 7.77 -2.44 -20.24
C PHE A 57 8.10 -1.41 -21.34
N PRO A 58 8.70 -1.82 -22.46
CA PRO A 58 8.98 -0.90 -23.55
C PRO A 58 7.68 -0.31 -24.10
N PRO A 59 7.69 0.96 -24.52
CA PRO A 59 6.52 1.59 -25.12
C PRO A 59 6.13 0.85 -26.40
N SER A 60 4.82 0.78 -26.66
CA SER A 60 4.29 0.17 -27.87
C SER A 60 3.64 1.21 -28.76
N SER A 61 3.95 1.17 -30.06
CA SER A 61 3.24 1.95 -31.08
C SER A 61 1.89 1.33 -31.48
N SER A 62 1.57 0.13 -30.98
CA SER A 62 0.31 -0.55 -31.27
C SER A 62 -0.80 -0.06 -30.34
N GLN A 63 -1.89 0.43 -30.92
CA GLN A 63 -3.14 0.73 -30.19
C GLN A 63 -3.79 -0.53 -29.60
N HIS A 64 -3.34 -1.73 -29.99
CA HIS A 64 -3.75 -3.01 -29.41
C HIS A 64 -2.76 -3.52 -28.37
N CYS A 65 -2.18 -2.62 -27.58
CA CYS A 65 -1.32 -2.99 -26.47
C CYS A 65 -2.19 -3.56 -25.33
N ALA A 66 -2.02 -4.84 -25.00
CA ALA A 66 -2.66 -5.45 -23.84
C ALA A 66 -2.00 -5.03 -22.50
N THR A 67 -1.41 -3.83 -22.45
CA THR A 67 -0.83 -3.24 -21.25
C THR A 67 -1.74 -2.14 -20.72
N ALA A 68 -2.08 -2.20 -19.43
CA ALA A 68 -2.74 -1.11 -18.72
C ALA A 68 -1.78 -0.45 -17.73
N ILE A 69 -1.90 0.86 -17.61
CA ILE A 69 -1.33 1.63 -16.51
C ILE A 69 -2.36 1.63 -15.40
N PHE A 70 -2.04 1.02 -14.27
CA PHE A 70 -2.93 0.88 -13.15
C PHE A 70 -2.42 1.74 -11.99
N CYS A 71 -3.02 2.91 -11.86
CA CYS A 71 -2.76 3.88 -10.80
C CYS A 71 -3.60 3.54 -9.56
N LEU A 72 -2.92 3.08 -8.51
CA LEU A 72 -3.52 2.92 -7.21
C LEU A 72 -3.51 4.28 -6.54
N CYS A 73 -4.69 4.89 -6.40
CA CYS A 73 -4.84 6.25 -5.91
C CYS A 73 -4.34 6.39 -4.47
N SER A 74 -4.03 7.63 -4.12
CA SER A 74 -3.54 7.99 -2.80
C SER A 74 -3.79 9.48 -2.52
N LEU A 75 -3.30 9.93 -1.37
CA LEU A 75 -3.26 11.35 -1.01
C LEU A 75 -2.37 12.23 -1.92
N ASP A 76 -1.48 11.63 -2.72
CA ASP A 76 -0.47 12.35 -3.51
C ASP A 76 -0.85 12.38 -5.00
N ILE A 77 -1.27 13.55 -5.49
CA ILE A 77 -1.74 13.72 -6.87
C ILE A 77 -0.62 13.53 -7.90
N ARG A 78 0.66 13.62 -7.52
CA ARG A 78 1.81 13.41 -8.42
C ARG A 78 1.81 11.99 -9.00
N VAL A 79 1.18 11.03 -8.33
CA VAL A 79 0.98 9.67 -8.84
C VAL A 79 0.05 9.67 -10.08
N ALA A 80 -0.96 10.54 -10.13
CA ALA A 80 -1.81 10.72 -11.32
C ALA A 80 -1.01 11.29 -12.50
N HIS A 81 -0.20 12.31 -12.24
CA HIS A 81 0.69 12.91 -13.24
C HIS A 81 1.63 11.86 -13.85
N ARG A 82 2.28 11.05 -13.01
CA ARG A 82 3.14 9.96 -13.47
C ARG A 82 2.39 8.95 -14.36
N ALA A 83 1.19 8.56 -13.95
CA ALA A 83 0.39 7.61 -14.71
C ALA A 83 -0.03 8.18 -16.09
N ALA A 84 -0.35 9.47 -16.15
CA ALA A 84 -0.66 10.17 -17.40
C ALA A 84 0.56 10.29 -18.33
N GLU A 85 1.74 10.64 -17.80
CA GLU A 85 3.00 10.67 -18.56
C GLU A 85 3.32 9.32 -19.20
N LEU A 86 3.13 8.22 -18.45
CA LEU A 86 3.34 6.86 -18.96
C LEU A 86 2.39 6.54 -20.12
N TYR A 87 1.15 6.99 -20.03
CA TYR A 87 0.17 6.82 -21.11
C TYR A 87 0.59 7.58 -22.36
N LEU A 88 0.94 8.86 -22.23
CA LEU A 88 1.35 9.71 -23.35
C LEU A 88 2.64 9.24 -24.03
N THR A 89 3.50 8.54 -23.28
CA THR A 89 4.73 7.94 -23.81
C THR A 89 4.55 6.50 -24.33
N GLY A 90 3.32 5.99 -24.38
CA GLY A 90 3.00 4.71 -25.02
C GLY A 90 3.20 3.47 -24.17
N HIS A 91 3.25 3.59 -22.84
CA HIS A 91 3.47 2.46 -21.92
C HIS A 91 2.19 1.66 -21.61
N GLY A 92 1.02 2.11 -22.09
CA GLY A 92 -0.25 1.39 -21.91
C GLY A 92 -1.37 1.96 -22.76
N ALA A 93 -2.37 1.14 -23.07
CA ALA A 93 -3.55 1.54 -23.83
C ALA A 93 -4.72 1.98 -22.93
N TYR A 94 -4.71 1.55 -21.67
CA TYR A 94 -5.68 1.95 -20.66
C TYR A 94 -4.99 2.60 -19.48
N LEU A 95 -5.63 3.62 -18.92
CA LEU A 95 -5.25 4.27 -17.68
C LEU A 95 -6.35 4.04 -16.65
N ILE A 96 -6.05 3.24 -15.65
CA ILE A 96 -6.99 2.80 -14.62
C ILE A 96 -6.68 3.55 -13.33
N PHE A 97 -7.68 4.19 -12.75
CA PHE A 97 -7.60 4.81 -11.43
C PHE A 97 -8.48 4.04 -10.45
N SER A 98 -7.91 3.63 -9.32
CA SER A 98 -8.61 2.87 -8.28
C SER A 98 -8.35 3.44 -6.91
N GLY A 99 -9.43 3.79 -6.22
CA GLY A 99 -9.39 4.32 -4.87
C GLY A 99 -10.58 5.23 -4.56
N ASN A 100 -11.05 5.08 -3.33
CA ASN A 100 -12.03 5.93 -2.69
C ASN A 100 -11.33 6.93 -1.76
N VAL A 101 -12.10 7.70 -1.00
CA VAL A 101 -11.58 8.46 0.14
C VAL A 101 -11.00 7.48 1.16
N GLY A 102 -9.68 7.39 1.24
CA GLY A 102 -8.98 6.61 2.25
C GLY A 102 -9.00 7.28 3.63
N ALA A 103 -8.57 6.54 4.66
CA ALA A 103 -8.43 7.07 6.02
C ALA A 103 -7.55 8.33 6.11
N LEU A 104 -6.64 8.53 5.14
CA LEU A 104 -5.69 9.65 5.08
C LEU A 104 -6.16 10.84 4.22
N THR A 105 -7.28 10.70 3.51
CA THR A 105 -7.80 11.73 2.60
C THR A 105 -9.18 12.23 2.99
N ALA A 106 -9.71 11.75 4.11
CA ALA A 106 -10.92 12.27 4.75
C ALA A 106 -10.77 13.78 5.03
N GLY A 107 -11.45 14.62 4.23
CA GLY A 107 -11.41 16.08 4.32
C GLY A 107 -10.49 16.78 3.31
N ARG A 108 -9.67 16.05 2.54
CA ARG A 108 -8.83 16.63 1.47
C ARG A 108 -9.51 16.64 0.10
N PHE A 109 -10.39 15.67 -0.15
CA PHE A 109 -11.16 15.58 -1.38
C PHE A 109 -12.67 15.51 -1.08
N THR A 110 -13.47 16.18 -1.90
CA THR A 110 -14.94 16.13 -1.85
C THR A 110 -15.52 14.99 -2.70
N ALA A 111 -14.65 14.22 -3.36
CA ALA A 111 -14.97 13.12 -4.26
C ALA A 111 -13.98 11.95 -4.04
N PRO A 112 -14.30 10.72 -4.48
CA PRO A 112 -13.36 9.60 -4.47
C PRO A 112 -12.03 9.95 -5.14
N GLU A 113 -10.91 9.46 -4.59
CA GLU A 113 -9.58 9.74 -5.12
C GLU A 113 -9.46 9.39 -6.61
N ALA A 114 -10.05 8.27 -7.04
CA ALA A 114 -10.03 7.84 -8.44
C ALA A 114 -10.67 8.84 -9.40
N GLU A 115 -11.72 9.55 -8.97
CA GLU A 115 -12.38 10.58 -9.79
C GLU A 115 -11.53 11.85 -9.90
N VAL A 116 -10.89 12.25 -8.80
CA VAL A 116 -9.97 13.40 -8.78
C VAL A 116 -8.76 13.12 -9.68
N PHE A 117 -8.18 11.92 -9.58
CA PHE A 117 -7.04 11.52 -10.40
C PHE A 117 -7.43 11.40 -11.88
N ALA A 118 -8.61 10.87 -12.17
CA ALA A 118 -9.14 10.82 -13.54
C ALA A 118 -9.40 12.22 -14.11
N ALA A 119 -9.82 13.19 -13.29
CA ALA A 119 -9.95 14.58 -13.72
C ALA A 119 -8.59 15.18 -14.10
N VAL A 120 -7.52 14.92 -13.35
CA VAL A 120 -6.16 15.35 -13.75
C VAL A 120 -5.78 14.78 -15.12
N ALA A 121 -5.99 13.49 -15.34
CA ALA A 121 -5.68 12.86 -16.63
C ALA A 121 -6.48 13.47 -17.80
N ARG A 122 -7.76 13.79 -17.60
CA ARG A 122 -8.60 14.41 -18.63
C ARG A 122 -8.27 15.88 -18.87
N ASP A 123 -8.19 16.65 -17.79
CA ASP A 123 -8.25 18.11 -17.87
C ASP A 123 -6.86 18.73 -18.04
N VAL A 124 -5.82 18.08 -17.52
CA VAL A 124 -4.42 18.56 -17.63
C VAL A 124 -3.69 17.91 -18.80
N TYR A 125 -3.93 16.62 -19.04
CA TYR A 125 -3.19 15.83 -20.04
C TYR A 125 -4.03 15.48 -21.28
N GLU A 126 -5.30 15.87 -21.33
CA GLU A 126 -6.21 15.64 -22.46
C GLU A 126 -6.31 14.16 -22.86
N ILE A 127 -6.15 13.25 -21.90
CA ILE A 127 -6.26 11.80 -22.15
C ILE A 127 -7.71 11.47 -22.51
N PRO A 128 -7.93 10.74 -23.62
CA PRO A 128 -9.28 10.50 -24.11
C PRO A 128 -10.09 9.62 -23.17
N ALA A 129 -11.38 9.95 -23.00
CA ALA A 129 -12.25 9.29 -22.03
C ALA A 129 -12.36 7.76 -22.22
N HIS A 130 -12.24 7.25 -23.45
CA HIS A 130 -12.29 5.81 -23.72
C HIS A 130 -11.08 5.04 -23.18
N ALA A 131 -9.95 5.72 -22.93
CA ALA A 131 -8.76 5.12 -22.35
C ALA A 131 -8.78 5.12 -20.82
N ILE A 132 -9.67 5.90 -20.19
CA ILE A 132 -9.70 6.07 -18.73
C ILE A 132 -10.76 5.14 -18.12
N LEU A 133 -10.34 4.33 -17.16
CA LEU A 133 -11.21 3.48 -16.35
C LEU A 133 -11.14 3.94 -14.89
N VAL A 134 -12.30 4.09 -14.24
CA VAL A 134 -12.39 4.59 -12.86
C VAL A 134 -13.06 3.54 -11.97
N GLU A 135 -12.39 3.19 -10.88
CA GLU A 135 -12.85 2.32 -9.80
C GLU A 135 -12.86 3.14 -8.48
N PRO A 136 -14.01 3.67 -8.05
CA PRO A 136 -14.05 4.66 -6.96
C PRO A 136 -14.37 4.06 -5.57
N ALA A 137 -14.45 2.74 -5.42
CA ALA A 137 -14.94 2.10 -4.20
C ALA A 137 -13.84 1.60 -3.27
N ALA A 138 -12.64 1.28 -3.79
CA ALA A 138 -11.60 0.65 -2.99
C ALA A 138 -11.02 1.56 -1.88
N THR A 139 -10.86 1.02 -0.68
CA THR A 139 -10.38 1.77 0.50
C THR A 139 -9.00 1.35 0.98
N ASN A 140 -8.42 0.31 0.36
CA ASN A 140 -7.10 -0.22 0.68
C ASN A 140 -6.46 -0.90 -0.53
N THR A 141 -5.15 -1.16 -0.47
CA THR A 141 -4.37 -1.73 -1.58
C THR A 141 -4.93 -3.06 -2.11
N GLY A 142 -5.48 -3.91 -1.24
CA GLY A 142 -6.06 -5.19 -1.65
C GLY A 142 -7.40 -5.04 -2.35
N GLU A 143 -8.23 -4.10 -1.90
CA GLU A 143 -9.45 -3.70 -2.60
C GLU A 143 -9.14 -3.09 -3.96
N ASN A 144 -8.11 -2.24 -4.07
CA ASN A 144 -7.74 -1.67 -5.37
C ASN A 144 -7.54 -2.78 -6.41
N VAL A 145 -6.81 -3.83 -6.02
CA VAL A 145 -6.56 -5.02 -6.84
C VAL A 145 -7.87 -5.75 -7.20
N ARG A 146 -8.64 -6.16 -6.19
CA ARG A 146 -9.84 -6.99 -6.40
C ARG A 146 -10.95 -6.25 -7.16
N PHE A 147 -11.17 -4.99 -6.84
CA PHE A 147 -12.23 -4.18 -7.46
C PHE A 147 -11.86 -3.78 -8.88
N THR A 148 -10.58 -3.45 -9.15
CA THR A 148 -10.11 -3.22 -10.52
C THR A 148 -10.27 -4.47 -11.38
N ARG A 149 -9.92 -5.65 -10.85
CA ARG A 149 -10.16 -6.91 -11.55
C ARG A 149 -11.64 -7.12 -11.87
N ALA A 150 -12.53 -6.90 -10.91
CA ALA A 150 -13.98 -7.01 -11.12
C ALA A 150 -14.49 -6.01 -12.17
N LEU A 151 -13.98 -4.77 -12.14
CA LEU A 151 -14.29 -3.73 -13.13
C LEU A 151 -13.91 -4.19 -14.55
N LEU A 152 -12.68 -4.69 -14.74
CA LEU A 152 -12.21 -5.18 -16.05
C LEU A 152 -13.06 -6.34 -16.55
N ALA A 153 -13.35 -7.32 -15.69
CA ALA A 153 -14.21 -8.45 -16.03
C ALA A 153 -15.63 -8.01 -16.43
N SER A 154 -16.23 -7.07 -15.71
CA SER A 154 -17.57 -6.55 -16.02
C SER A 154 -17.66 -5.84 -17.38
N ARG A 155 -16.54 -5.33 -17.88
CA ARG A 155 -16.43 -4.66 -19.18
C ARG A 155 -15.91 -5.56 -20.29
N GLY A 156 -15.59 -6.83 -20.00
CA GLY A 156 -14.97 -7.74 -20.96
C GLY A 156 -13.59 -7.28 -21.44
N ILE A 157 -12.84 -6.53 -20.62
CA ILE A 157 -11.51 -6.02 -20.95
C ILE A 157 -10.47 -7.01 -20.42
N PHE A 158 -9.63 -7.51 -21.32
CA PHE A 158 -8.55 -8.44 -21.00
C PHE A 158 -7.19 -7.72 -21.07
N ILE A 159 -6.49 -7.67 -19.94
CA ILE A 159 -5.17 -7.07 -19.82
C ILE A 159 -4.16 -8.19 -19.54
N LYS A 160 -3.06 -8.21 -20.30
CA LYS A 160 -1.97 -9.18 -20.11
C LYS A 160 -0.80 -8.60 -19.31
N ARG A 161 -0.67 -7.28 -19.31
CA ARG A 161 0.44 -6.59 -18.64
C ARG A 161 -0.04 -5.39 -17.84
N PHE A 162 0.52 -5.19 -16.66
CA PHE A 162 0.24 -4.02 -15.84
C PHE A 162 1.49 -3.21 -15.50
N THR A 163 1.41 -1.90 -15.69
CA THR A 163 2.33 -0.96 -15.05
C THR A 163 1.60 -0.38 -13.84
N LEU A 164 1.92 -0.90 -12.65
CA LEU A 164 1.33 -0.46 -11.39
C LEU A 164 2.01 0.85 -10.95
N VAL A 165 1.23 1.88 -10.69
CA VAL A 165 1.74 3.21 -10.30
C VAL A 165 1.27 3.53 -8.87
N GLN A 166 2.21 3.85 -8.00
CA GLN A 166 1.95 4.34 -6.63
C GLN A 166 2.96 5.43 -6.23
N LYS A 167 2.90 5.89 -4.98
CA LYS A 167 3.93 6.66 -4.28
C LYS A 167 5.20 5.82 -4.17
N PRO A 168 6.38 6.43 -4.21
CA PRO A 168 7.65 5.71 -4.20
C PRO A 168 7.80 4.74 -3.02
N TYR A 169 7.37 5.16 -1.83
CA TYR A 169 7.44 4.33 -0.63
C TYR A 169 6.32 3.28 -0.50
N MET A 170 5.44 3.17 -1.51
CA MET A 170 4.38 2.15 -1.58
C MET A 170 4.64 1.11 -2.66
N GLU A 171 5.75 1.20 -3.42
CA GLU A 171 6.03 0.27 -4.52
C GLU A 171 6.10 -1.18 -4.03
N ARG A 172 6.91 -1.47 -3.00
CA ARG A 172 7.08 -2.82 -2.47
C ARG A 172 5.80 -3.41 -1.88
N ARG A 173 5.03 -2.61 -1.14
CA ARG A 173 3.72 -3.04 -0.61
C ARG A 173 2.73 -3.33 -1.74
N THR A 174 2.74 -2.49 -2.78
CA THR A 174 1.92 -2.68 -3.99
C THR A 174 2.29 -3.98 -4.70
N PHE A 175 3.59 -4.22 -4.92
CA PHE A 175 4.10 -5.48 -5.48
C PHE A 175 3.62 -6.70 -4.68
N ALA A 176 3.90 -6.73 -3.38
CA ALA A 176 3.59 -7.88 -2.53
C ALA A 176 2.08 -8.14 -2.41
N THR A 177 1.27 -7.08 -2.43
CA THR A 177 -0.20 -7.18 -2.45
C THR A 177 -0.70 -7.70 -3.80
N PHE A 178 -0.19 -7.16 -4.91
CA PHE A 178 -0.63 -7.54 -6.26
C PHE A 178 -0.34 -9.01 -6.55
N VAL A 179 0.87 -9.50 -6.24
CA VAL A 179 1.20 -10.94 -6.38
C VAL A 179 0.25 -11.81 -5.58
N LYS A 180 -0.11 -11.39 -4.37
CA LYS A 180 -0.96 -12.18 -3.49
C LYS A 180 -2.43 -12.19 -3.93
N GLN A 181 -2.93 -11.07 -4.44
CA GLN A 181 -4.37 -10.85 -4.59
C GLN A 181 -4.86 -10.77 -6.04
N TRP A 182 -3.97 -10.62 -7.02
CA TRP A 182 -4.36 -10.62 -8.44
C TRP A 182 -4.78 -12.02 -8.93
N PRO A 183 -4.01 -13.10 -8.66
CA PRO A 183 -4.46 -14.45 -9.00
C PRO A 183 -5.65 -14.84 -8.12
N SER A 184 -6.83 -15.08 -8.71
CA SER A 184 -8.05 -15.44 -7.97
C SER A 184 -8.40 -16.94 -8.07
N SER A 185 -7.65 -17.72 -8.85
CA SER A 185 -7.89 -19.15 -9.05
C SER A 185 -6.60 -19.83 -9.49
N SER A 186 -6.50 -21.14 -9.27
CA SER A 186 -5.42 -22.02 -9.77
C SER A 186 -5.42 -22.17 -11.30
N ASP A 187 -6.02 -21.24 -12.02
CA ASP A 187 -6.23 -21.30 -13.47
C ASP A 187 -5.18 -20.41 -14.15
N SER A 188 -4.35 -21.01 -15.00
CA SER A 188 -3.18 -20.35 -15.62
C SER A 188 -3.56 -19.27 -16.64
N SER A 189 -4.85 -19.09 -16.93
CA SER A 189 -5.38 -18.10 -17.86
C SER A 189 -5.41 -16.67 -17.29
N ASP A 190 -5.23 -16.51 -15.98
CA ASP A 190 -5.20 -15.23 -15.25
C ASP A 190 -3.78 -14.68 -15.01
N GLU A 191 -2.75 -15.33 -15.56
CA GLU A 191 -1.36 -14.87 -15.41
C GLU A 191 -1.14 -13.57 -16.19
N VAL A 192 -0.56 -12.57 -15.50
CA VAL A 192 -0.24 -11.26 -16.06
C VAL A 192 1.20 -10.91 -15.73
N ASP A 193 1.91 -10.32 -16.67
CA ASP A 193 3.18 -9.68 -16.35
C ASP A 193 2.90 -8.32 -15.71
N PHE A 194 3.76 -7.89 -14.78
CA PHE A 194 3.61 -6.55 -14.24
C PHE A 194 4.96 -5.96 -13.80
N CYS A 195 4.99 -4.63 -13.77
CA CYS A 195 6.05 -3.85 -13.13
C CYS A 195 5.43 -2.82 -12.19
N VAL A 196 6.20 -2.36 -11.22
CA VAL A 196 5.77 -1.31 -10.28
C VAL A 196 6.67 -0.09 -10.44
N THR A 197 6.05 1.08 -10.47
CA THR A 197 6.73 2.37 -10.61
C THR A 197 6.00 3.45 -9.82
N SER A 198 6.59 4.64 -9.80
CA SER A 198 6.13 5.80 -9.05
C SER A 198 6.61 7.10 -9.70
N PRO A 199 6.18 8.29 -9.21
CA PRO A 199 6.89 9.53 -9.50
C PRO A 199 8.39 9.37 -9.20
N GLN A 200 9.25 9.75 -10.15
CA GLN A 200 10.69 9.51 -10.06
C GLN A 200 11.38 10.57 -9.19
N LEU A 201 11.10 10.52 -7.88
CA LEU A 201 11.61 11.44 -6.88
C LEU A 201 12.49 10.67 -5.88
N GLU A 202 13.68 11.17 -5.63
CA GLU A 202 14.52 10.68 -4.53
C GLU A 202 13.99 11.20 -3.17
N TRP A 203 14.51 10.65 -2.06
CA TRP A 203 14.00 10.99 -0.73
C TRP A 203 14.03 12.48 -0.42
N ASP A 204 15.10 13.19 -0.81
CA ASP A 204 15.23 14.61 -0.53
C ASP A 204 14.30 15.49 -1.38
N GLU A 205 13.78 14.94 -2.48
CA GLU A 205 12.90 15.62 -3.43
C GLU A 205 11.42 15.31 -3.21
N TYR A 206 11.12 14.18 -2.54
CA TYR A 206 9.76 13.69 -2.43
C TYR A 206 8.89 14.49 -1.44
N PRO A 207 9.32 14.78 -0.19
CA PRO A 207 8.55 15.61 0.73
C PRO A 207 8.37 17.03 0.22
N ASP A 208 7.16 17.55 0.37
CA ASP A 208 6.81 18.92 0.03
C ASP A 208 5.77 19.47 1.04
N ALA A 209 5.21 20.65 0.75
CA ALA A 209 4.19 21.25 1.61
C ALA A 209 2.92 20.39 1.72
N GLU A 210 2.60 19.61 0.68
CA GLU A 210 1.43 18.76 0.59
C GLU A 210 1.64 17.37 1.20
N ASN A 211 2.89 16.93 1.27
CA ASN A 211 3.38 15.67 1.79
C ASN A 211 4.55 15.93 2.76
N PRO A 212 4.30 16.52 3.95
CA PRO A 212 5.36 16.88 4.87
C PRO A 212 6.21 15.67 5.27
N LYS A 213 7.51 15.89 5.46
CA LYS A 213 8.49 14.84 5.77
C LYS A 213 8.06 13.96 6.94
N GLU A 214 7.51 14.56 8.00
CA GLU A 214 7.02 13.84 9.17
C GLU A 214 5.88 12.85 8.85
N LEU A 215 4.88 13.32 8.10
CA LEU A 215 3.75 12.50 7.65
C LEU A 215 4.24 11.34 6.78
N VAL A 216 5.11 11.64 5.81
CA VAL A 216 5.67 10.63 4.91
C VAL A 216 6.42 9.58 5.72
N THR A 217 7.35 9.97 6.60
CA THR A 217 8.12 9.05 7.45
C THR A 217 7.20 8.15 8.28
N SER A 218 6.17 8.70 8.92
CA SER A 218 5.27 7.87 9.73
C SER A 218 4.46 6.87 8.90
N ILE A 219 3.99 7.26 7.70
CA ILE A 219 3.31 6.32 6.79
C ILE A 219 4.28 5.21 6.36
N MET A 220 5.50 5.55 5.95
CA MET A 220 6.52 4.58 5.50
C MET A 220 6.86 3.53 6.55
N VAL A 221 7.01 3.96 7.81
CA VAL A 221 7.25 3.07 8.95
C VAL A 221 6.06 2.13 9.12
N GLY A 222 4.84 2.66 9.09
CA GLY A 222 3.62 1.86 9.13
C GLY A 222 3.56 0.82 8.00
N ASP A 223 3.91 1.20 6.78
CA ASP A 223 3.92 0.30 5.62
C ASP A 223 4.97 -0.80 5.73
N LEU A 224 6.14 -0.51 6.28
CA LEU A 224 7.17 -1.51 6.54
C LEU A 224 6.71 -2.57 7.55
N VAL A 225 6.03 -2.16 8.63
CA VAL A 225 5.42 -3.10 9.58
C VAL A 225 4.35 -3.96 8.90
N ARG A 226 3.54 -3.38 8.00
CA ARG A 226 2.56 -4.17 7.22
C ARG A 226 3.24 -5.15 6.28
N ILE A 227 4.34 -4.79 5.63
CA ILE A 227 5.11 -5.70 4.77
C ILE A 227 5.62 -6.90 5.58
N ARG A 228 6.06 -6.69 6.83
CA ARG A 228 6.47 -7.76 7.75
C ARG A 228 5.28 -8.65 8.17
N ASP A 229 4.17 -8.06 8.58
CA ASP A 229 3.12 -8.76 9.33
C ASP A 229 1.95 -9.29 8.48
N TYR A 230 1.62 -8.60 7.38
CA TYR A 230 0.45 -8.94 6.56
C TYR A 230 0.57 -10.24 5.75
N PRO A 231 1.76 -10.80 5.46
CA PRO A 231 1.85 -12.15 4.90
C PRO A 231 1.15 -13.20 5.77
N ALA A 232 1.30 -13.13 7.09
CA ALA A 232 0.63 -14.05 8.03
C ALA A 232 -0.90 -13.87 8.04
N LYS A 233 -1.39 -12.68 7.67
CA LYS A 233 -2.82 -12.37 7.50
C LYS A 233 -3.36 -12.74 6.11
N GLY A 234 -2.50 -13.21 5.20
CA GLY A 234 -2.87 -13.58 3.84
C GLY A 234 -3.09 -12.41 2.88
N PHE A 235 -2.72 -11.18 3.25
CA PHE A 235 -2.94 -10.00 2.40
C PHE A 235 -1.78 -9.71 1.44
N GLN A 236 -0.58 -10.16 1.75
CA GLN A 236 0.64 -9.95 0.95
C GLN A 236 1.43 -11.25 0.85
N ILE A 237 2.36 -11.34 -0.10
CA ILE A 237 3.44 -12.35 -0.05
C ILE A 237 4.54 -11.89 0.91
N PRO A 238 5.32 -12.81 1.53
CA PRO A 238 6.49 -12.43 2.33
C PRO A 238 7.48 -11.59 1.53
N GLN A 239 8.13 -10.63 2.18
CA GLN A 239 9.23 -9.85 1.63
C GLN A 239 10.41 -9.95 2.60
N GLU A 240 11.61 -10.10 2.07
CA GLU A 240 12.82 -10.00 2.87
C GLU A 240 13.01 -8.54 3.32
N ILE A 241 13.16 -8.34 4.63
CA ILE A 241 13.48 -7.04 5.21
C ILE A 241 14.89 -7.15 5.78
N PRO A 242 15.88 -6.46 5.18
CA PRO A 242 17.22 -6.42 5.72
C PRO A 242 17.24 -5.87 7.15
N GLU A 243 18.16 -6.37 7.97
CA GLU A 243 18.27 -6.02 9.38
C GLU A 243 18.49 -4.51 9.56
N GLU A 244 19.31 -3.88 8.71
CA GLU A 244 19.56 -2.44 8.77
C GLU A 244 18.30 -1.59 8.50
N VAL A 245 17.41 -2.08 7.64
CA VAL A 245 16.12 -1.42 7.34
C VAL A 245 15.18 -1.56 8.52
N TRP A 246 15.14 -2.74 9.14
CA TRP A 246 14.31 -2.98 10.31
C TRP A 246 14.78 -2.14 11.51
N GLN A 247 16.08 -2.07 11.77
CA GLN A 247 16.65 -1.25 12.83
C GLN A 247 16.41 0.25 12.62
N ALA A 248 16.44 0.74 11.38
CA ALA A 248 16.04 2.11 11.06
C ALA A 248 14.57 2.37 11.44
N ALA A 249 13.69 1.41 11.17
CA ALA A 249 12.28 1.50 11.56
C ALA A 249 12.11 1.54 13.08
N GLU A 250 12.85 0.71 13.82
CA GLU A 250 12.81 0.70 15.29
C GLU A 250 13.25 2.05 15.89
N ARG A 251 14.30 2.66 15.33
CA ARG A 251 14.74 4.01 15.75
C ARG A 251 13.70 5.08 15.46
N LEU A 252 13.05 5.04 14.30
CA LEU A 252 11.98 5.98 13.96
C LEU A 252 10.73 5.76 14.82
N ILE A 253 10.37 4.52 15.13
CA ILE A 253 9.28 4.21 16.07
C ILE A 253 9.59 4.78 17.46
N ALA A 254 10.81 4.56 17.95
CA ALA A 254 11.26 5.12 19.23
C ALA A 254 11.28 6.67 19.24
N ALA A 255 11.54 7.29 18.08
CA ALA A 255 11.48 8.73 17.89
C ALA A 255 10.04 9.30 17.73
N GLY A 256 9.01 8.44 17.74
CA GLY A 256 7.61 8.86 17.77
C GLY A 256 6.84 8.75 16.45
N TYR A 257 7.44 8.24 15.37
CA TYR A 257 6.80 8.08 14.05
C TYR A 257 5.77 6.93 14.00
N THR A 258 4.79 6.94 14.90
CA THR A 258 3.89 5.80 15.20
C THR A 258 2.47 5.96 14.66
N ALA A 259 2.11 7.12 14.12
CA ALA A 259 0.73 7.48 13.76
C ALA A 259 0.06 6.53 12.75
N HIS A 260 0.84 5.82 11.93
CA HIS A 260 0.33 4.91 10.90
C HIS A 260 0.69 3.43 11.13
N LEU A 261 1.15 3.06 12.32
CA LEU A 261 1.36 1.66 12.67
C LEU A 261 0.03 0.87 12.56
N PRO A 262 0.07 -0.40 12.13
CA PRO A 262 -1.12 -1.24 12.15
C PRO A 262 -1.55 -1.53 13.60
N ASN A 263 -2.86 -1.58 13.84
CA ASN A 263 -3.46 -2.03 15.10
C ASN A 263 -3.30 -3.54 15.32
#